data_AF-A0A4Q3VE29-F1
#
_entry.id   AF-A0A4Q3VE29-F1
#
_cell.length_a   1.000
_cell.length_b   1.000
_cell.length_c   1.000
_cell.angle_alpha   90.00
_cell.angle_beta   90.00
_cell.angle_gamma   90.00
#
_symmetry.space_group_name_H-M   'P 1'
#
loop_
_entity.id
_entity.type
_entity.pdbx_description
1 polymer ?
#
loop_
_entity_poly.entity_id
_entity_poly.type
_entity_poly.pdbx_seq_one_letter_code
_entity_poly.pdbx_strand_id
1 'polypeptide(L)'
;MNEEAARAELARLKVKRREIKDADIRAALDVRIKALEEQVVAIPEKVEESVEEVPLREPTPREKEEADRLIAMARLERNRGNKAKATELMKQAADLAPGSSTVIEALGDDLAERKQWKAAKETYAKAHKIDPKNVGLERKLATAALRVVGIGSIEDQLRAGTSDSLFLNESDAVAGRTAAVVMSVFLPGLGHIVLGRTATGGAILATWIVLSVWAAAMWKDVAGLVAMAMGTRAGTPSLLVLAPLLLMIIVWIGTVNSLTDKRKAARKKIDHPLPPADLPFE
;
A
#
# COMPACT_ATOMS: atom_id res chain seq x y z
N MET A 1 23.61 3.61 -6.08
CA MET A 1 22.78 2.47 -5.62
C MET A 1 22.68 2.61 -4.11
N ASN A 2 21.47 2.61 -3.54
CA ASN A 2 21.30 2.81 -2.09
C ASN A 2 21.86 1.59 -1.33
N GLU A 3 22.44 1.80 -0.14
CA GLU A 3 23.01 0.75 0.71
C GLU A 3 22.02 -0.40 0.98
N GLU A 4 20.78 -0.03 1.31
CA GLU A 4 19.67 -0.97 1.52
C GLU A 4 19.33 -1.77 0.26
N ALA A 5 19.45 -1.16 -0.92
CA ALA A 5 19.21 -1.82 -2.20
C ALA A 5 20.30 -2.84 -2.53
N ALA A 6 21.58 -2.54 -2.24
CA ALA A 6 22.69 -3.47 -2.43
C ALA A 6 22.59 -4.70 -1.50
N ARG A 7 22.22 -4.49 -0.23
CA ARG A 7 21.99 -5.56 0.75
C ARG A 7 20.78 -6.44 0.36
N ALA A 8 19.69 -5.83 -0.10
CA ALA A 8 18.51 -6.56 -0.57
C ALA A 8 18.78 -7.37 -1.85
N GLU A 9 19.52 -6.80 -2.81
CA GLU A 9 19.93 -7.50 -4.04
C GLU A 9 20.83 -8.70 -3.71
N LEU A 10 21.79 -8.54 -2.79
CA LEU A 10 22.64 -9.63 -2.30
C LEU A 10 21.83 -10.77 -1.68
N ALA A 11 20.87 -10.45 -0.80
CA ALA A 11 20.01 -11.43 -0.16
C ALA A 11 19.19 -12.22 -1.19
N ARG A 12 18.60 -11.52 -2.18
CA ARG A 12 17.83 -12.12 -3.27
C ARG A 12 18.69 -13.07 -4.11
N LEU A 13 19.90 -12.66 -4.49
CA LEU A 13 20.78 -13.50 -5.31
C LEU A 13 21.25 -14.75 -4.55
N LYS A 14 21.49 -14.66 -3.24
CA LYS A 14 21.80 -15.83 -2.40
C LYS A 14 20.65 -16.83 -2.35
N VAL A 15 19.40 -16.37 -2.29
CA VAL A 15 18.22 -17.25 -2.36
C VAL A 15 18.13 -17.88 -3.75
N LYS A 16 18.23 -17.08 -4.82
CA LYS A 16 18.16 -17.57 -6.21
C LYS A 16 19.25 -18.59 -6.54
N ARG A 17 20.45 -18.42 -5.99
CA ARG A 17 21.55 -19.41 -6.10
C ARG A 17 21.18 -20.77 -5.49
N ARG A 18 20.43 -20.79 -4.39
CA ARG A 18 20.01 -22.04 -3.72
C ARG A 18 18.95 -22.80 -4.50
N GLU A 19 18.11 -22.09 -5.26
CA GLU A 19 17.00 -22.69 -6.00
C GLU A 19 17.43 -23.27 -7.36
N ILE A 20 18.42 -22.66 -8.01
CA ILE A 20 18.84 -23.06 -9.36
C ILE A 20 19.83 -24.23 -9.29
N LYS A 21 19.52 -25.31 -10.02
CA LYS A 21 20.35 -26.53 -10.09
C LYS A 21 21.41 -26.49 -11.18
N ASP A 22 21.22 -25.69 -12.23
CA ASP A 22 22.18 -25.56 -13.33
C ASP A 22 23.53 -25.03 -12.84
N ALA A 23 24.61 -25.69 -13.27
CA ALA A 23 25.97 -25.37 -12.82
C ALA A 23 26.44 -24.01 -13.36
N ASP A 24 26.18 -23.73 -14.63
CA ASP A 24 26.64 -22.50 -15.30
C ASP A 24 25.96 -21.25 -14.72
N ILE A 25 24.67 -21.34 -14.42
CA ILE A 25 23.92 -20.24 -13.82
C ILE A 25 24.36 -19.99 -12.37
N ARG A 26 24.67 -21.06 -11.61
CA ARG A 26 25.24 -20.91 -10.27
C ARG A 26 26.59 -20.20 -10.29
N ALA A 27 27.47 -20.55 -11.24
CA ALA A 27 28.76 -19.88 -11.40
C ALA A 27 28.60 -18.38 -11.72
N ALA A 28 27.65 -18.03 -12.61
CA ALA A 28 27.36 -16.63 -12.93
C ALA A 28 26.81 -15.84 -11.72
N LEU A 29 25.93 -16.46 -10.92
CA LEU A 29 25.40 -15.87 -9.70
C LEU A 29 26.49 -15.67 -8.65
N ASP A 30 27.43 -16.61 -8.52
CA ASP A 30 28.52 -16.54 -7.55
C ASP A 30 29.46 -15.37 -7.81
N VAL A 31 29.76 -15.09 -9.08
CA VAL A 31 30.55 -13.91 -9.47
C VAL A 31 29.83 -12.62 -9.07
N ARG A 32 28.51 -12.53 -9.32
CA ARG A 32 27.72 -11.33 -8.99
C ARG A 32 27.56 -11.15 -7.48
N ILE A 33 27.33 -12.23 -6.75
CA ILE A 33 27.27 -12.24 -5.28
C ILE A 33 28.59 -11.74 -4.71
N LYS A 34 29.72 -12.27 -5.18
CA LYS A 34 31.04 -11.86 -4.69
C LYS A 34 31.33 -10.37 -4.95
N ALA A 35 30.99 -9.88 -6.15
CA ALA A 35 31.14 -8.46 -6.47
C ALA A 35 30.26 -7.55 -5.58
N LEU A 36 29.05 -8.00 -5.25
CA LEU A 36 28.16 -7.28 -4.32
C LEU A 36 28.64 -7.38 -2.87
N GLU A 37 29.19 -8.52 -2.44
CA GLU A 37 29.79 -8.68 -1.11
C GLU A 37 30.99 -7.74 -0.95
N GLU A 38 31.88 -7.68 -1.94
CA GLU A 38 33.01 -6.74 -1.95
C GLU A 38 32.52 -5.28 -1.91
N GLN A 39 31.45 -4.94 -2.63
CA GLN A 39 30.86 -3.60 -2.56
C GLN A 39 30.22 -3.31 -1.20
N VAL A 40 29.55 -4.28 -0.57
CA VAL A 40 28.94 -4.12 0.76
C VAL A 40 30.02 -4.01 1.85
N VAL A 41 31.15 -4.71 1.71
CA VAL A 41 32.28 -4.68 2.66
C VAL A 41 33.17 -3.44 2.46
N ALA A 42 33.37 -2.99 1.22
CA ALA A 42 34.21 -1.83 0.90
C ALA A 42 33.55 -0.48 1.20
N ILE A 43 32.23 -0.47 1.41
CA ILE A 43 31.53 0.69 1.97
C ILE A 43 31.71 0.57 3.48
N PRO A 44 32.56 1.40 4.12
CA PRO A 44 32.74 1.33 5.55
C PRO A 44 31.37 1.50 6.17
N GLU A 45 30.95 0.45 6.86
CA GLU A 45 29.85 0.40 7.80
C GLU A 45 29.78 1.77 8.45
N LYS A 46 28.80 2.57 8.02
CA LYS A 46 28.64 3.92 8.49
C LYS A 46 28.24 3.76 9.93
N VAL A 47 29.26 3.70 10.78
CA VAL A 47 29.29 3.80 12.22
C VAL A 47 27.86 3.63 12.72
N GLU A 48 27.43 2.35 12.80
CA GLU A 48 26.74 1.96 14.01
C GLU A 48 27.72 2.38 15.09
N GLU A 49 27.59 3.64 15.50
CA GLU A 49 27.98 4.09 16.80
C GLU A 49 27.22 3.08 17.64
N SER A 50 27.96 2.05 18.05
CA SER A 50 27.86 1.47 19.36
C SER A 50 27.97 2.65 20.32
N VAL A 51 26.91 3.47 20.37
CA VAL A 51 26.45 4.04 21.61
C VAL A 51 26.31 2.79 22.43
N GLU A 52 27.29 2.56 23.30
CA GLU A 52 27.17 1.63 24.41
C GLU A 52 25.70 1.72 24.82
N GLU A 53 24.97 0.62 24.62
CA GLU A 53 23.58 0.53 25.06
C GLU A 53 23.71 0.50 26.59
N VAL A 54 23.97 1.67 27.18
CA VAL A 54 23.98 1.90 28.61
C VAL A 54 22.62 1.37 29.01
N PRO A 55 22.56 0.30 29.83
CA PRO A 55 21.30 -0.30 30.21
C PRO A 55 20.40 0.84 30.66
N LEU A 56 19.29 1.05 29.92
CA LEU A 56 18.41 2.19 30.11
C LEU A 56 18.02 2.18 31.58
N ARG A 57 18.65 3.05 32.37
CA ARG A 57 18.46 3.08 33.81
C ARG A 57 16.99 3.38 34.03
N GLU A 58 16.32 2.58 34.86
CA GLU A 58 14.97 2.91 35.28
C GLU A 58 15.01 4.32 35.89
N PRO A 59 14.27 5.27 35.30
CA PRO A 59 14.35 6.66 35.72
C PRO A 59 13.90 6.76 37.17
N THR A 60 14.62 7.56 37.95
CA THR A 60 14.23 7.81 39.34
C THR A 60 12.84 8.46 39.39
N PRO A 61 12.07 8.29 40.47
CA PRO A 61 10.74 8.90 40.58
C PRO A 61 10.76 10.42 40.34
N ARG A 62 11.84 11.11 40.72
CA ARG A 62 12.02 12.55 40.46
C ARG A 62 12.21 12.88 38.99
N GLU A 63 13.06 12.14 38.28
CA GLU A 63 13.29 12.32 36.84
C GLU A 63 12.00 12.04 36.04
N LYS A 64 11.23 11.04 36.47
CA LYS A 64 9.92 10.74 35.87
C LYS A 64 8.92 11.88 36.08
N GLU A 65 8.83 12.43 37.30
CA GLU A 65 7.95 13.58 37.58
C GLU A 65 8.37 14.83 36.78
N GLU A 66 9.67 15.07 36.63
CA GLU A 66 10.19 16.18 35.82
C GLU A 66 9.89 15.99 34.33
N ALA A 67 10.06 14.77 33.80
CA ALA A 67 9.68 14.42 32.44
C ALA A 67 8.17 14.60 32.22
N ASP A 68 7.33 14.17 33.17
CA ASP A 68 5.87 14.33 33.10
C ASP A 68 5.46 15.81 33.10
N ARG A 69 6.13 16.65 33.89
CA ARG A 69 5.94 18.12 33.86
C ARG A 69 6.29 18.71 32.49
N LEU A 70 7.40 18.28 31.90
CA LEU A 70 7.82 18.74 30.57
C LEU A 70 6.83 18.30 29.48
N ILE A 71 6.30 17.08 29.55
CA ILE A 71 5.22 16.62 28.66
C ILE A 71 3.98 17.49 28.82
N ALA A 72 3.60 17.86 30.05
CA ALA A 72 2.48 18.76 30.30
C ALA A 72 2.71 20.14 29.67
N MET A 73 3.91 20.71 29.82
CA MET A 73 4.29 21.97 29.18
C MET A 73 4.30 21.86 27.65
N ALA A 74 4.80 20.76 27.11
CA ALA A 74 4.79 20.49 25.67
C ALA A 74 3.36 20.49 25.11
N ARG A 75 2.42 19.84 25.80
CA ARG A 75 1.00 19.84 25.43
C ARG A 75 0.39 21.23 25.49
N LEU A 76 0.75 22.04 26.48
CA LEU A 76 0.30 23.43 26.59
C LEU A 76 0.82 24.30 25.43
N GLU A 77 2.12 24.23 25.14
CA GLU A 77 2.72 24.94 24.01
C GLU A 77 2.15 24.48 22.65
N ARG A 78 1.86 23.19 22.52
CA ARG A 78 1.15 22.63 21.36
C ARG A 78 -0.24 23.24 21.20
N ASN A 79 -1.01 23.34 22.28
CA ASN A 79 -2.35 23.94 22.26
C ASN A 79 -2.30 25.45 21.92
N ARG A 80 -1.18 26.11 22.21
CA ARG A 80 -0.90 27.50 21.80
C ARG A 80 -0.43 27.63 20.35
N GLY A 81 -0.28 26.52 19.62
CA GLY A 81 0.21 26.51 18.24
C GLY A 81 1.73 26.44 18.10
N ASN A 82 2.49 26.49 19.21
CA ASN A 82 3.95 26.50 19.23
C ASN A 82 4.53 25.08 19.07
N LYS A 83 4.31 24.47 17.90
CA LYS A 83 4.70 23.08 17.61
C LYS A 83 6.20 22.82 17.75
N ALA A 84 7.06 23.77 17.40
CA ALA A 84 8.51 23.61 17.51
C ALA A 84 8.94 23.42 18.98
N LYS A 85 8.55 24.37 19.84
CA LYS A 85 8.83 24.35 21.28
C LYS A 85 8.23 23.12 21.97
N ALA A 86 7.03 22.69 21.57
CA ALA A 86 6.44 21.45 22.08
C ALA A 86 7.32 20.22 21.77
N THR A 87 7.92 20.15 20.59
CA THR A 87 8.83 19.03 20.21
C THR A 87 10.09 19.04 21.04
N GLU A 88 10.67 20.22 21.26
CA GLU A 88 11.87 20.39 22.05
C GLU A 88 11.65 19.95 23.50
N LEU A 89 10.55 20.38 24.11
CA LEU A 89 10.14 19.96 25.45
C LEU A 89 9.90 18.44 25.52
N MET A 90 9.32 17.84 24.48
CA MET A 90 9.08 16.39 24.42
C MET A 90 10.39 15.60 24.28
N LYS A 91 11.38 16.12 23.56
CA LYS A 91 12.73 15.54 23.48
C LYS A 91 13.46 15.63 24.81
N GLN A 92 13.43 16.80 25.46
CA GLN A 92 14.01 16.98 26.80
C GLN A 92 13.40 16.02 27.82
N ALA A 93 12.09 15.78 27.76
CA ALA A 93 11.43 14.77 28.59
C ALA A 93 11.98 13.36 28.34
N ALA A 94 12.15 12.97 27.07
CA ALA A 94 12.72 11.68 26.69
C ALA A 94 14.20 11.53 27.10
N ASP A 95 14.97 12.62 27.06
CA ASP A 95 16.37 12.64 27.48
C ASP A 95 16.53 12.54 29.01
N LEU A 96 15.59 13.09 29.78
CA LEU A 96 15.55 12.98 31.25
C LEU A 96 15.11 11.60 31.73
N ALA A 97 14.22 10.94 30.98
CA ALA A 97 13.67 9.63 31.35
C ALA A 97 13.75 8.62 30.20
N PRO A 98 14.97 8.26 29.73
CA PRO A 98 15.15 7.40 28.57
C PRO A 98 14.73 5.94 28.85
N GLY A 99 14.64 5.53 30.12
CA GLY A 99 14.10 4.23 30.54
C GLY A 99 12.59 4.23 30.79
N SER A 100 11.87 5.32 30.53
CA SER A 100 10.42 5.37 30.71
C SER A 100 9.69 5.12 29.40
N SER A 101 9.08 3.93 29.28
CA SER A 101 8.25 3.57 28.11
C SER A 101 7.14 4.60 27.85
N THR A 102 6.50 5.13 28.90
CA THR A 102 5.42 6.12 28.80
C THR A 102 5.87 7.46 28.24
N VAL A 103 7.09 7.90 28.56
CA VAL A 103 7.64 9.18 28.08
C VAL A 103 8.01 9.06 26.59
N ILE A 104 8.64 7.95 26.20
CA ILE A 104 8.98 7.68 24.81
C ILE A 104 7.72 7.47 23.96
N GLU A 105 6.69 6.80 24.50
CA GLU A 105 5.39 6.68 23.87
C GLU A 105 4.77 8.06 23.57
N ALA A 106 4.82 9.00 24.52
CA ALA A 106 4.30 10.35 24.33
C ALA A 106 5.03 11.13 23.21
N LEU A 107 6.35 10.92 23.07
CA LEU A 107 7.11 11.45 21.95
C LEU A 107 6.67 10.82 20.61
N GLY A 108 6.47 9.50 20.59
CA GLY A 108 5.93 8.79 19.44
C GLY A 108 4.56 9.32 19.00
N ASP A 109 3.68 9.60 19.96
CA ASP A 109 2.34 10.17 19.72
C ASP A 109 2.42 11.57 19.08
N ASP A 110 3.31 12.45 19.57
CA ASP A 110 3.51 13.78 18.96
C ASP A 110 4.03 13.67 17.51
N LEU A 111 4.96 12.75 17.25
CA LEU A 111 5.47 12.48 15.89
C LEU A 111 4.37 11.92 14.98
N ALA A 112 3.55 11.01 15.48
CA ALA A 112 2.42 10.42 14.74
C ALA A 112 1.37 11.47 14.38
N GLU A 113 1.01 12.36 15.32
CA GLU A 113 0.09 13.49 15.06
C GLU A 113 0.62 14.42 13.96
N ARG A 114 1.94 14.61 13.89
CA ARG A 114 2.61 15.39 12.83
C ARG A 114 2.74 14.66 11.50
N LYS A 115 2.18 13.45 11.39
CA LYS A 115 2.28 12.56 10.23
C LYS A 115 3.71 12.11 9.92
N GLN A 116 4.62 12.20 10.88
CA GLN A 116 5.99 11.70 10.75
C GLN A 116 6.04 10.21 11.11
N TRP A 117 5.32 9.40 10.34
CA TRP A 117 5.06 7.98 10.65
C TRP A 117 6.32 7.13 10.77
N LYS A 118 7.37 7.44 9.99
CA LYS A 118 8.65 6.72 10.03
C LYS A 118 9.36 6.92 11.37
N ALA A 119 9.53 8.18 11.77
CA ALA A 119 10.11 8.53 13.07
C ALA A 119 9.23 8.02 14.23
N ALA A 120 7.90 8.12 14.11
CA ALA A 120 6.98 7.59 15.11
C ALA A 120 7.14 6.07 15.30
N LYS A 121 7.26 5.30 14.20
CA LYS A 121 7.49 3.85 14.24
C LYS A 121 8.78 3.51 15.00
N GLU A 122 9.87 4.21 14.70
CA GLU A 122 11.17 4.01 15.37
C GLU A 122 11.07 4.33 16.87
N THR A 123 10.41 5.43 17.23
CA THR A 123 10.19 5.82 18.63
C THR A 123 9.31 4.82 19.40
N TYR A 124 8.22 4.35 18.80
CA TYR A 124 7.38 3.30 19.42
C TYR A 124 8.13 1.98 19.56
N ALA A 125 9.02 1.63 18.62
CA ALA A 125 9.86 0.45 18.74
C ALA A 125 10.81 0.55 19.95
N LYS A 126 11.39 1.73 20.20
CA LYS A 126 12.20 1.97 21.41
C LYS A 126 11.38 1.79 22.69
N ALA A 127 10.20 2.39 22.76
CA ALA A 127 9.32 2.23 23.91
C ALA A 127 8.92 0.75 24.12
N HIS A 128 8.67 0.00 23.04
CA HIS A 128 8.27 -1.41 23.11
C HIS A 128 9.41 -2.31 23.60
N LYS A 129 10.68 -1.96 23.31
CA LYS A 129 11.83 -2.65 23.90
C LYS A 129 11.88 -2.50 25.43
N ILE A 130 11.45 -1.35 25.96
CA ILE A 130 11.44 -1.07 27.40
C ILE A 130 10.28 -1.79 28.09
N ASP A 131 9.08 -1.73 27.52
CA ASP A 131 7.90 -2.45 28.02
C ASP A 131 7.26 -3.30 26.91
N PRO A 132 7.76 -4.54 26.71
CA PRO A 132 7.21 -5.44 25.70
C PRO A 132 5.80 -5.94 26.02
N LYS A 133 5.34 -5.81 27.28
CA LYS A 133 4.03 -6.33 27.72
C LYS A 133 2.89 -5.33 27.50
N ASN A 134 3.20 -4.10 27.09
CA ASN A 134 2.19 -3.08 26.83
C ASN A 134 1.51 -3.28 25.46
N VAL A 135 0.33 -3.89 25.50
CA VAL A 135 -0.53 -4.13 24.33
C VAL A 135 -0.93 -2.83 23.62
N GLY A 136 -1.10 -1.74 24.36
CA GLY A 136 -1.43 -0.43 23.79
C GLY A 136 -0.31 0.09 22.89
N LEU A 137 0.93 -0.09 23.32
CA LEU A 137 2.12 0.31 22.60
C LEU A 137 2.38 -0.55 21.37
N GLU A 138 2.18 -1.87 21.48
CA GLU A 138 2.23 -2.79 20.34
C GLU A 138 1.22 -2.38 19.26
N ARG A 139 -0.01 -2.04 19.65
CA ARG A 139 -1.04 -1.55 18.72
C ARG A 139 -0.63 -0.24 18.05
N LYS A 140 -0.01 0.69 18.79
CA LYS A 140 0.49 1.96 18.24
C LYS A 140 1.62 1.73 17.24
N LEU A 141 2.57 0.85 17.56
CA LEU A 141 3.65 0.44 16.67
C LEU A 141 3.10 -0.19 15.39
N ALA A 142 2.17 -1.15 15.50
CA ALA A 142 1.54 -1.79 14.36
C ALA A 142 0.82 -0.77 13.47
N THR A 143 0.08 0.16 14.08
CA THR A 143 -0.62 1.24 13.35
C THR A 143 0.38 2.15 12.63
N ALA A 144 1.47 2.54 13.29
CA ALA A 144 2.52 3.36 12.69
C ALA A 144 3.21 2.62 11.53
N ALA A 145 3.51 1.32 11.70
CA ALA A 145 4.08 0.48 10.66
C ALA A 145 3.16 0.37 9.43
N LEU A 146 1.86 0.14 9.64
CA LEU A 146 0.87 0.11 8.55
C LEU A 146 0.80 1.45 7.80
N ARG A 147 0.89 2.59 8.51
CA ARG A 147 0.90 3.91 7.86
C ARG A 147 2.19 4.18 7.11
N VAL A 148 3.35 3.73 7.60
CA VAL A 148 4.61 3.82 6.86
C VAL A 148 4.52 3.04 5.57
N VAL A 149 4.03 1.80 5.63
CA VAL A 149 3.81 0.97 4.43
C VAL A 149 2.82 1.63 3.49
N GLY A 150 1.69 2.13 4.00
CA GLY A 150 0.66 2.80 3.20
C GLY A 150 1.10 4.13 2.55
N ILE A 151 2.09 4.83 3.11
CA ILE A 151 2.59 6.12 2.58
C ILE A 151 3.78 5.91 1.64
N GLY A 152 4.64 4.90 1.86
CA GLY A 152 5.63 4.47 0.86
C GLY A 152 4.98 3.80 -0.36
N SER A 153 3.69 3.48 -0.24
CA SER A 153 3.01 2.54 -1.10
C SER A 153 2.85 2.93 -2.56
N ILE A 154 2.84 4.20 -2.97
CA ILE A 154 2.64 4.46 -4.41
C ILE A 154 3.89 4.04 -5.20
N GLU A 155 5.07 4.49 -4.79
CA GLU A 155 6.33 4.18 -5.47
C GLU A 155 6.78 2.72 -5.19
N ASP A 156 6.57 2.24 -3.95
CA ASP A 156 6.93 0.88 -3.55
C ASP A 156 5.92 -0.16 -4.06
N GLN A 157 4.61 0.15 -4.16
CA GLN A 157 3.64 -0.72 -4.84
C GLN A 157 3.79 -0.66 -6.36
N LEU A 158 4.25 0.45 -6.95
CA LEU A 158 4.63 0.45 -8.37
C LEU A 158 5.88 -0.42 -8.60
N ARG A 159 6.91 -0.35 -7.73
CA ARG A 159 8.10 -1.21 -7.83
C ARG A 159 7.81 -2.69 -7.53
N ALA A 160 6.97 -2.98 -6.54
CA ALA A 160 6.56 -4.35 -6.21
C ALA A 160 5.55 -4.91 -7.24
N GLY A 161 4.62 -4.09 -7.71
CA GLY A 161 3.60 -4.46 -8.70
C GLY A 161 4.13 -4.59 -10.13
N THR A 162 5.26 -3.97 -10.46
CA THR A 162 5.93 -4.18 -11.75
C THR A 162 6.77 -5.46 -11.81
N SER A 163 7.07 -6.08 -10.66
CA SER A 163 8.00 -7.21 -10.61
C SER A 163 7.40 -8.56 -10.27
N ASP A 164 6.16 -8.67 -9.75
CA ASP A 164 5.67 -9.99 -9.28
C ASP A 164 4.19 -10.35 -9.44
N SER A 165 3.36 -9.62 -10.22
CA SER A 165 1.92 -10.00 -10.31
C SER A 165 1.20 -9.64 -11.61
N LEU A 166 1.79 -10.03 -12.76
CA LEU A 166 1.01 -10.16 -14.00
C LEU A 166 0.01 -11.36 -13.94
N PHE A 167 0.07 -12.19 -12.90
CA PHE A 167 -0.88 -13.29 -12.66
C PHE A 167 -1.38 -13.31 -11.21
N LEU A 168 -2.66 -12.94 -11.07
CA LEU A 168 -3.64 -13.26 -10.02
C LEU A 168 -3.10 -13.88 -8.72
N ASN A 169 -3.09 -13.12 -7.63
CA ASN A 169 -3.01 -13.68 -6.28
C ASN A 169 -4.22 -13.25 -5.43
N GLU A 170 -4.85 -14.22 -4.77
CA GLU A 170 -6.20 -14.19 -4.19
C GLU A 170 -6.42 -13.25 -2.99
N SER A 171 -5.40 -12.50 -2.52
CA SER A 171 -5.58 -11.48 -1.46
C SER A 171 -6.06 -10.12 -1.97
N ASP A 172 -6.16 -9.94 -3.30
CA ASP A 172 -6.50 -8.68 -3.97
C ASP A 172 -8.02 -8.46 -4.19
N ALA A 173 -8.92 -9.04 -3.41
CA ALA A 173 -10.37 -8.89 -3.65
C ALA A 173 -10.88 -7.42 -3.66
N VAL A 174 -10.15 -6.50 -3.02
CA VAL A 174 -10.40 -5.04 -3.08
C VAL A 174 -9.70 -4.40 -4.28
N ALA A 175 -8.44 -4.79 -4.57
CA ALA A 175 -7.66 -4.28 -5.69
C ALA A 175 -8.20 -4.75 -7.05
N GLY A 176 -8.68 -5.99 -7.15
CA GLY A 176 -9.36 -6.54 -8.33
C GLY A 176 -10.70 -5.86 -8.60
N ARG A 177 -11.39 -5.33 -7.57
CA ARG A 177 -12.65 -4.59 -7.74
C ARG A 177 -12.41 -3.18 -8.25
N THR A 178 -11.44 -2.46 -7.69
CA THR A 178 -11.06 -1.13 -8.20
C THR A 178 -10.47 -1.25 -9.60
N ALA A 179 -9.62 -2.24 -9.86
CA ALA A 179 -9.11 -2.56 -11.19
C ALA A 179 -10.26 -2.90 -12.16
N ALA A 180 -11.23 -3.72 -11.76
CA ALA A 180 -12.39 -4.03 -12.60
C ALA A 180 -13.26 -2.80 -12.94
N VAL A 181 -13.42 -1.86 -11.99
CA VAL A 181 -14.13 -0.60 -12.23
C VAL A 181 -13.35 0.27 -13.21
N VAL A 182 -12.05 0.48 -12.97
CA VAL A 182 -11.19 1.29 -13.85
C VAL A 182 -11.15 0.69 -15.26
N MET A 183 -10.96 -0.62 -15.39
CA MET A 183 -10.95 -1.31 -16.68
C MET A 183 -12.29 -1.18 -17.42
N SER A 184 -13.41 -1.12 -16.71
CA SER A 184 -14.75 -0.95 -17.32
C SER A 184 -15.06 0.50 -17.72
N VAL A 185 -14.38 1.48 -17.12
CA VAL A 185 -14.46 2.88 -17.55
C VAL A 185 -13.86 3.04 -18.95
N PHE A 186 -12.76 2.35 -19.25
CA PHE A 186 -12.09 2.40 -20.56
C PHE A 186 -12.78 1.53 -21.61
N LEU A 187 -13.08 0.27 -21.29
CA LEU A 187 -13.82 -0.64 -22.17
C LEU A 187 -14.88 -1.42 -21.39
N PRO A 188 -16.17 -1.14 -21.65
CA PRO A 188 -17.27 -1.84 -21.02
C PRO A 188 -17.17 -3.35 -21.18
N GLY A 189 -17.16 -4.07 -20.04
CA GLY A 189 -17.13 -5.54 -19.99
C GLY A 189 -15.77 -6.13 -19.61
N LEU A 190 -14.66 -5.38 -19.70
CA LEU A 190 -13.35 -5.87 -19.22
C LEU A 190 -13.35 -6.13 -17.70
N GLY A 191 -14.02 -5.31 -16.90
CA GLY A 191 -14.07 -5.53 -15.45
C GLY A 191 -14.77 -6.83 -15.06
N HIS A 192 -15.72 -7.30 -15.85
CA HIS A 192 -16.37 -8.58 -15.61
C HIS A 192 -15.46 -9.77 -15.92
N ILE A 193 -14.52 -9.62 -16.87
CA ILE A 193 -13.50 -10.63 -17.17
C ILE A 193 -12.49 -10.72 -16.02
N VAL A 194 -12.05 -9.58 -15.48
CA VAL A 194 -11.14 -9.53 -14.31
C VAL A 194 -11.79 -10.17 -13.08
N LEU A 195 -13.11 -10.05 -12.93
CA LEU A 195 -13.87 -10.69 -11.85
C LEU A 195 -14.20 -12.19 -12.10
N GLY A 196 -13.62 -12.80 -13.14
CA GLY A 196 -13.83 -14.21 -13.49
C GLY A 196 -15.16 -14.52 -14.18
N ARG A 197 -15.98 -13.50 -14.48
CA ARG A 197 -17.27 -13.64 -15.18
C ARG A 197 -17.09 -13.41 -16.69
N THR A 198 -16.34 -14.32 -17.31
CA THR A 198 -15.94 -14.24 -18.72
C THR A 198 -17.13 -14.22 -19.68
N ALA A 199 -18.18 -15.00 -19.42
CA ALA A 199 -19.37 -15.03 -20.27
C ALA A 199 -20.12 -13.68 -20.32
N THR A 200 -20.39 -13.08 -19.16
CA THR A 200 -21.08 -11.78 -19.10
C THR A 200 -20.19 -10.65 -19.60
N GLY A 201 -18.88 -10.67 -19.28
CA GLY A 201 -17.93 -9.68 -19.76
C GLY A 201 -17.77 -9.72 -21.28
N GLY A 202 -17.67 -10.92 -21.85
CA GLY A 202 -17.59 -11.12 -23.30
C GLY A 202 -18.83 -10.64 -24.04
N ALA A 203 -20.04 -10.90 -23.52
CA ALA A 203 -21.28 -10.43 -24.13
C ALA A 203 -21.39 -8.89 -24.15
N ILE A 204 -20.99 -8.24 -23.05
CA ILE A 204 -20.95 -6.77 -22.96
C ILE A 204 -19.93 -6.20 -23.95
N LEU A 205 -18.72 -6.77 -24.02
CA LEU A 205 -17.67 -6.33 -24.94
C LEU A 205 -18.08 -6.50 -26.40
N ALA A 206 -18.67 -7.65 -26.76
CA ALA A 206 -19.17 -7.89 -28.11
C ALA A 206 -20.23 -6.85 -28.50
N THR A 207 -21.15 -6.55 -27.59
CA THR A 207 -22.19 -5.52 -27.78
C THR A 207 -21.56 -4.14 -27.98
N TRP A 208 -20.56 -3.79 -27.17
CA TRP A 208 -19.83 -2.53 -27.28
C TRP A 208 -19.10 -2.39 -28.63
N ILE A 209 -18.47 -3.46 -29.11
CA ILE A 209 -17.78 -3.48 -30.41
C ILE A 209 -18.79 -3.28 -31.54
N VAL A 210 -19.93 -3.98 -31.51
CA VAL A 210 -20.99 -3.84 -32.53
C VAL A 210 -21.53 -2.41 -32.59
N LEU A 211 -21.82 -1.80 -31.43
CA LEU A 211 -22.26 -0.41 -31.36
C LEU A 211 -21.18 0.57 -31.84
N SER A 212 -19.92 0.30 -31.52
CA SER A 212 -18.79 1.12 -31.96
C SER A 212 -18.59 1.05 -33.48
N VAL A 213 -18.74 -0.14 -34.08
CA VAL A 213 -18.70 -0.32 -35.54
C VAL A 213 -19.88 0.39 -36.21
N TRP A 214 -21.08 0.32 -35.61
CA TRP A 214 -22.24 1.03 -36.12
C TRP A 214 -22.05 2.56 -36.05
N ALA A 215 -21.54 3.09 -34.94
CA ALA A 215 -21.20 4.50 -34.82
C ALA A 215 -20.10 4.93 -35.80
N ALA A 216 -19.07 4.09 -36.01
CA ALA A 216 -17.99 4.35 -36.97
C ALA A 216 -18.48 4.34 -38.42
N ALA A 217 -19.46 3.48 -38.77
CA ALA A 217 -20.10 3.52 -40.08
C ALA A 217 -20.81 4.87 -40.35
N MET A 218 -21.21 5.58 -39.28
CA MET A 218 -21.82 6.90 -39.32
C MET A 218 -20.84 8.05 -39.01
N TRP A 219 -19.54 7.85 -39.26
CA TRP A 219 -18.48 8.79 -38.88
C TRP A 219 -18.73 10.24 -39.30
N LYS A 220 -19.28 10.46 -40.50
CA LYS A 220 -19.56 11.82 -41.02
C LYS A 220 -20.61 12.56 -40.17
N ASP A 221 -21.65 11.84 -39.75
CA ASP A 221 -22.72 12.40 -38.92
C ASP A 221 -22.28 12.54 -37.45
N VAL A 222 -21.45 11.62 -36.94
CA VAL A 222 -20.80 11.73 -35.62
C VAL A 222 -19.91 12.97 -35.56
N ALA A 223 -19.07 13.18 -36.58
CA ALA A 223 -18.22 14.34 -36.70
C ALA A 223 -19.04 15.65 -36.81
N GLY A 224 -20.17 15.61 -37.53
CA GLY A 224 -21.12 16.73 -37.61
C GLY A 224 -21.72 17.10 -36.24
N LEU A 225 -22.08 16.10 -35.43
CA LEU A 225 -22.62 16.32 -34.08
C LEU A 225 -21.56 16.89 -33.13
N VAL A 226 -20.32 16.40 -33.21
CA VAL A 226 -19.19 16.93 -32.44
C VAL A 226 -18.87 18.37 -32.83
N ALA A 227 -18.86 18.66 -34.12
CA ALA A 227 -18.61 20.00 -34.64
C ALA A 227 -19.73 20.99 -34.24
N MET A 228 -20.99 20.54 -34.23
CA MET A 228 -22.12 21.30 -33.68
C MET A 228 -21.93 21.57 -32.18
N ALA A 229 -21.52 20.57 -31.39
CA ALA A 229 -21.25 20.74 -29.96
C ALA A 229 -20.09 21.71 -29.68
N MET A 230 -19.08 21.76 -30.55
CA MET A 230 -17.96 22.71 -30.47
C MET A 230 -18.26 24.09 -31.09
N GLY A 231 -19.51 24.36 -31.50
CA GLY A 231 -19.91 25.65 -32.05
C GLY A 231 -19.32 25.97 -33.43
N THR A 232 -18.81 24.96 -34.13
CA THR A 232 -18.27 25.09 -35.48
C THR A 232 -19.34 24.76 -36.51
N ARG A 233 -19.38 25.48 -37.64
CA ARG A 233 -20.35 25.18 -38.71
C ARG A 233 -20.01 23.83 -39.36
N ALA A 234 -20.76 22.80 -39.01
CA ALA A 234 -20.80 21.54 -39.73
C ALA A 234 -22.24 21.15 -40.06
N GLY A 235 -22.39 20.37 -41.13
CA GLY A 235 -23.67 19.98 -41.71
C GLY A 235 -24.63 19.33 -40.71
N THR A 236 -25.92 19.36 -41.04
CA THR A 236 -27.00 18.81 -40.21
C THR A 236 -26.82 17.29 -40.04
N PRO A 237 -26.41 16.79 -38.86
CA PRO A 237 -26.22 15.36 -38.66
C PRO A 237 -27.57 14.65 -38.74
N SER A 238 -27.58 13.42 -39.26
CA SER A 238 -28.77 12.60 -39.23
C SER A 238 -29.14 12.25 -37.77
N LEU A 239 -30.43 12.35 -37.43
CA LEU A 239 -30.91 12.02 -36.07
C LEU A 239 -30.63 10.55 -35.67
N LEU A 240 -30.38 9.70 -36.67
CA LEU A 240 -30.15 8.27 -36.53
C LEU A 240 -28.82 7.96 -35.81
N VAL A 241 -27.86 8.89 -35.78
CA VAL A 241 -26.61 8.76 -34.99
C VAL A 241 -26.83 8.74 -33.49
N LEU A 242 -27.92 9.35 -33.02
CA LEU A 242 -28.23 9.33 -31.59
C LEU A 242 -28.53 7.91 -31.11
N ALA A 243 -29.03 7.01 -31.96
CA ALA A 243 -29.38 5.64 -31.57
C ALA A 243 -28.17 4.83 -31.06
N PRO A 244 -27.06 4.65 -31.81
CA PRO A 244 -25.89 3.93 -31.29
C PRO A 244 -25.26 4.64 -30.09
N LEU A 245 -25.20 5.98 -30.08
CA LEU A 245 -24.59 6.74 -28.98
C LEU A 245 -25.38 6.60 -27.66
N LEU A 246 -26.71 6.69 -27.72
CA LEU A 246 -27.56 6.49 -26.55
C LEU A 246 -27.49 5.06 -26.05
N LEU A 247 -27.50 4.07 -26.95
CA LEU A 247 -27.33 2.66 -26.58
C LEU A 247 -25.97 2.42 -25.92
N MET A 248 -24.89 3.04 -26.40
CA MET A 248 -23.58 2.97 -25.76
C MET A 248 -23.61 3.56 -24.34
N ILE A 249 -24.24 4.72 -24.15
CA ILE A 249 -24.36 5.33 -22.81
C ILE A 249 -25.16 4.42 -21.87
N ILE A 250 -26.26 3.82 -22.33
CA ILE A 250 -27.09 2.89 -21.55
C ILE A 250 -26.28 1.66 -21.14
N VAL A 251 -25.53 1.07 -22.09
CA VAL A 251 -24.65 -0.08 -21.83
C VAL A 251 -23.56 0.30 -20.83
N TRP A 252 -22.93 1.46 -20.99
CA TRP A 252 -21.89 1.96 -20.08
C TRP A 252 -22.42 2.12 -18.65
N ILE A 253 -23.54 2.84 -18.46
CA ILE A 253 -24.17 3.03 -17.14
C ILE A 253 -24.58 1.67 -16.53
N GLY A 254 -25.19 0.79 -17.33
CA GLY A 254 -25.58 -0.55 -16.89
C GLY A 254 -24.39 -1.37 -16.38
N THR A 255 -23.24 -1.25 -17.04
CA THR A 255 -22.01 -1.97 -16.65
C THR A 255 -21.44 -1.45 -15.34
N VAL A 256 -21.36 -0.14 -15.16
CA VAL A 256 -20.88 0.49 -13.91
C VAL A 256 -21.79 0.11 -12.74
N ASN A 257 -23.11 0.12 -12.95
CA ASN A 257 -24.08 -0.27 -11.93
C ASN A 257 -23.98 -1.76 -11.56
N SER A 258 -23.77 -2.64 -12.53
CA SER A 258 -23.62 -4.08 -12.29
C SER A 258 -22.37 -4.44 -11.48
N LEU A 259 -21.32 -3.60 -11.55
CA LEU A 259 -20.07 -3.78 -10.80
C LEU A 259 -20.13 -3.19 -9.39
N THR A 260 -20.98 -2.19 -9.18
CA THR A 260 -21.18 -1.52 -7.87
C THR A 260 -22.22 -2.21 -6.99
N ASP A 261 -23.04 -3.11 -7.55
CA ASP A 261 -24.08 -3.82 -6.82
C ASP A 261 -23.50 -4.89 -5.87
N LYS A 262 -23.41 -4.53 -4.58
CA LYS A 262 -22.85 -5.36 -3.50
C LYS A 262 -23.58 -6.68 -3.28
N ARG A 263 -24.83 -6.81 -3.74
CA ARG A 263 -25.71 -7.97 -3.46
C ARG A 263 -25.34 -9.23 -4.22
N LYS A 264 -24.63 -9.11 -5.35
CA LYS A 264 -24.31 -10.23 -6.26
C LYS A 264 -22.87 -10.75 -6.12
N ALA A 265 -22.09 -10.27 -5.17
CA ALA A 265 -20.83 -10.91 -4.82
C ALA A 265 -21.17 -12.27 -4.19
N ALA A 266 -21.08 -13.34 -4.99
CA ALA A 266 -21.38 -14.69 -4.56
C ALA A 266 -20.63 -14.96 -3.26
N ARG A 267 -21.37 -15.14 -2.15
CA ARG A 267 -20.80 -15.69 -0.93
C ARG A 267 -20.21 -17.04 -1.31
N LYS A 268 -18.87 -17.12 -1.40
CA LYS A 268 -18.15 -18.38 -1.57
C LYS A 268 -18.63 -19.28 -0.44
N LYS A 269 -19.21 -20.43 -0.79
CA LYS A 269 -19.64 -21.42 0.20
C LYS A 269 -18.35 -21.85 0.93
N ILE A 270 -18.25 -21.49 2.20
CA ILE A 270 -17.10 -21.89 3.02
C ILE A 270 -17.35 -23.35 3.32
N ASP A 271 -16.53 -24.23 2.75
CA ASP A 271 -16.53 -25.64 3.14
C ASP A 271 -15.86 -25.71 4.51
N HIS A 272 -16.68 -25.89 5.54
CA HIS A 272 -16.20 -26.17 6.88
C HIS A 272 -15.61 -27.59 6.87
N PRO A 273 -14.34 -27.80 7.25
CA PRO A 273 -13.83 -29.14 7.45
C PRO A 273 -14.70 -29.83 8.51
N LEU A 274 -15.14 -31.06 8.21
CA LEU A 274 -15.90 -31.87 9.16
C LEU A 274 -15.06 -32.06 10.42
N PRO A 275 -15.65 -31.94 11.63
CA PRO A 275 -14.93 -32.22 12.86
C PRO A 275 -14.38 -33.65 12.79
N PRO A 276 -13.11 -33.89 13.18
CA PRO A 276 -12.55 -35.23 13.17
C PRO A 276 -13.32 -36.09 14.17
N ALA A 277 -14.19 -36.95 13.65
CA ALA A 277 -15.07 -37.81 14.44
C ALA A 277 -14.36 -39.05 15.02
N ASP A 278 -13.12 -39.31 14.59
CA ASP A 278 -12.43 -40.58 14.83
C ASP A 278 -11.10 -40.45 15.61
N LEU A 279 -10.86 -39.35 16.33
CA LEU A 279 -9.72 -39.28 17.25
C LEU A 279 -10.13 -39.91 18.59
N PRO A 280 -9.45 -40.96 19.08
CA PRO A 280 -9.67 -41.44 20.43
C PRO A 280 -9.30 -40.32 21.40
N PHE A 281 -10.22 -40.02 22.31
CA PHE A 281 -9.96 -39.11 23.42
C PHE A 281 -8.95 -39.80 24.35
N GLU A 282 -7.70 -39.33 24.37
CA GLU A 282 -6.71 -39.65 25.41
C GLU A 282 -6.90 -38.74 26.63
#